data_AF-A0A4Y3RKW8-F1
#
_entry.id   AF-A0A4Y3RKW8-F1
#
_cell.length_a   1.000
_cell.length_b   1.000
_cell.length_c   1.000
_cell.angle_alpha   90.00
_cell.angle_beta   90.00
_cell.angle_gamma   90.00
#
_symmetry.space_group_name_H-M   'P 1'
#
loop_
_entity.id
_entity.type
_entity.pdbx_description
1 polymer ?
#
loop_
_entity_poly.entity_id
_entity_poly.type
_entity_poly.pdbx_seq_one_letter_code
_entity_poly.pdbx_strand_id
1 'polypeptide(L)' 'MRCEVNGEERQSAGTDTMLHPVASLLAYITAAVTLEPGDVLLTGTPAGVGPVVPGDEVAVHVSGIGSLANPVVGR' A
#
# COMPACT_ATOMS: atom_id res chain seq x y z
N MET A 1 1.81 -6.93 6.09
CA MET A 1 2.39 -6.09 5.04
C MET A 1 3.63 -5.42 5.60
N ARG A 2 4.70 -5.43 4.82
CA ARG A 2 5.97 -4.79 5.17
C ARG A 2 6.43 -3.92 4.02
N CYS A 3 6.99 -2.75 4.33
CA CYS A 3 7.64 -1.86 3.37
C CYS A 3 9.08 -1.61 3.83
N GLU A 4 10.01 -1.75 2.89
CA GLU A 4 11.44 -1.52 3.08
C GLU A 4 11.92 -0.43 2.11
N VAL A 5 12.88 0.38 2.54
CA VAL A 5 13.63 1.31 1.67
C VAL A 5 15.09 0.93 1.78
N ASN A 6 15.71 0.51 0.67
CA ASN A 6 17.08 -0.03 0.63
C ASN A 6 17.31 -1.18 1.63
N GLY A 7 16.30 -2.04 1.82
CA GLY A 7 16.32 -3.15 2.77
C GLY A 7 16.07 -2.77 4.24
N GLU A 8 15.93 -1.47 4.55
CA GLU A 8 15.57 -1.01 5.90
C GLU A 8 14.04 -0.99 6.04
N GLU A 9 13.49 -1.76 7.00
CA GLU A 9 12.05 -1.74 7.29
C GLU A 9 11.60 -0.34 7.71
N ARG A 10 10.62 0.22 6.98
CA ARG A 10 9.98 1.51 7.29
C ARG A 10 8.55 1.36 7.77
N GLN A 11 7.85 0.32 7.33
CA GLN A 11 6.47 0.05 7.73
C GLN A 11 6.25 -1.45 7.95
N SER A 12 5.47 -1.81 8.97
CA SER A 12 5.14 -3.20 9.27
C SER A 12 3.81 -3.30 10.02
N ALA A 13 2.78 -3.89 9.40
CA ALA A 13 1.49 -4.14 10.04
C ALA A 13 0.66 -5.19 9.28
N GLY A 14 -0.26 -5.86 9.98
CA GLY A 14 -1.24 -6.77 9.38
C GLY A 14 -2.52 -6.06 8.92
N THR A 15 -3.29 -6.70 8.04
CA THR A 15 -4.59 -6.20 7.57
C THR A 15 -5.69 -6.29 8.64
N ASP A 16 -5.44 -7.04 9.71
CA ASP A 16 -6.25 -7.08 10.94
C ASP A 16 -6.23 -5.75 11.72
N THR A 17 -5.23 -4.91 11.48
CA THR A 17 -5.11 -3.57 12.10
C THR A 17 -5.80 -2.46 11.31
N MET A 18 -6.47 -2.78 10.20
CA MET A 18 -7.18 -1.79 9.39
C MET A 18 -8.35 -1.16 10.17
N LEU A 19 -8.38 0.18 10.23
CA LEU A 19 -9.52 0.91 10.81
C LEU A 19 -10.83 0.62 10.07
N HIS A 20 -10.75 0.47 8.75
CA HIS A 20 -11.88 0.11 7.89
C HIS A 20 -11.52 -1.13 7.07
N PRO A 21 -12.21 -2.27 7.28
CA PRO A 21 -12.03 -3.46 6.46
C PRO A 21 -12.37 -3.20 4.99
N VAL A 22 -11.81 -4.00 4.07
CA VAL A 22 -12.00 -3.86 2.61
C VAL A 22 -13.48 -3.81 2.21
N ALA A 23 -14.33 -4.65 2.82
CA ALA A 23 -15.76 -4.67 2.56
C ALA A 23 -16.44 -3.33 2.92
N SER A 24 -16.02 -2.70 4.02
CA SER A 24 -16.55 -1.39 4.43
C SER A 24 -16.09 -0.27 3.49
N LEU A 25 -14.86 -0.33 3.00
CA LEU A 25 -14.35 0.61 1.99
C LEU A 25 -15.14 0.51 0.67
N LEU A 26 -15.43 -0.72 0.21
CA LEU A 26 -16.25 -0.96 -0.97
C LEU A 26 -17.67 -0.41 -0.82
N ALA A 27 -18.32 -0.66 0.31
CA ALA A 27 -19.65 -0.11 0.58
C ALA A 27 -19.66 1.41 0.60
N TYR A 28 -18.63 2.03 1.21
CA TYR A 28 -18.52 3.48 1.28
C TYR A 28 -18.30 4.12 -0.10
N ILE A 29 -17.34 3.62 -0.88
CA ILE A 29 -17.03 4.21 -2.19
C ILE A 29 -18.18 4.06 -3.18
N THR A 30 -18.86 2.90 -3.18
CA THR A 30 -19.98 2.61 -4.10
C THR A 30 -21.25 3.41 -3.79
N ALA A 31 -21.36 4.00 -2.60
CA ALA A 31 -22.42 4.94 -2.28
C ALA A 31 -22.19 6.33 -2.94
N ALA A 32 -20.96 6.65 -3.33
CA ALA A 32 -20.58 7.95 -3.89
C ALA A 32 -20.30 7.89 -5.40
N VAL A 33 -19.67 6.82 -5.89
CA VAL A 33 -19.29 6.64 -7.29
C VAL A 33 -19.51 5.19 -7.73
N THR A 34 -19.84 4.99 -9.01
CA THR A 34 -19.88 3.65 -9.60
C THR A 34 -18.45 3.16 -9.83
N LEU A 35 -18.15 1.93 -9.39
CA LEU A 35 -16.90 1.24 -9.73
C LEU A 35 -17.10 0.44 -11.02
N GLU A 36 -16.14 0.54 -11.93
CA GLU A 36 -16.13 -0.15 -13.21
C GLU A 36 -15.16 -1.34 -13.21
N PRO A 37 -15.36 -2.35 -14.08
CA PRO A 37 -14.42 -3.44 -14.25
C PRO A 37 -13.01 -2.91 -14.61
N GLY A 38 -12.03 -3.25 -13.78
CA GLY A 38 -10.65 -2.79 -13.93
C GLY A 38 -10.24 -1.68 -12.96
N ASP A 39 -11.18 -1.13 -12.20
CA ASP A 39 -10.87 -0.15 -11.16
C ASP A 39 -9.99 -0.74 -10.05
N VAL A 40 -9.08 0.10 -9.53
CA VAL A 40 -8.15 -0.26 -8.46
C VAL A 40 -8.41 0.63 -7.25
N LEU A 41 -8.71 0.00 -6.10
CA LEU A 41 -8.89 0.67 -4.82
C LEU A 41 -7.65 0.49 -3.94
N LEU A 42 -7.03 1.60 -3.53
CA LEU A 42 -5.96 1.60 -2.54
C LEU A 42 -6.56 1.68 -1.14
N THR A 43 -6.23 0.72 -0.27
CA THR A 43 -6.96 0.48 0.99
C THR A 43 -6.30 1.12 2.22
N GLY A 44 -5.34 2.01 2.00
CA GLY A 44 -4.60 2.73 3.04
C GLY A 44 -3.20 2.19 3.27
N THR A 45 -2.50 2.79 4.23
CA THR A 45 -1.12 2.43 4.62
C THR A 45 -0.99 2.42 6.14
N PRO A 46 -0.17 1.52 6.70
CA PRO A 46 0.21 1.57 8.11
C PRO A 46 1.12 2.77 8.42
N ALA A 47 1.42 2.94 9.71
CA ALA A 47 2.36 3.93 10.20
C ALA A 47 3.78 3.71 9.64
N GLY A 48 4.59 4.77 9.63
CA GLY A 48 5.96 4.75 9.13
C GLY A 48 6.14 5.34 7.73
N VAL A 49 5.18 6.15 7.25
CA VAL A 49 5.35 6.96 6.04
C VAL A 49 6.51 7.94 6.24
N GLY A 50 7.39 8.02 5.24
CA GLY A 50 8.55 8.91 5.25
C GLY A 50 9.03 9.23 3.84
N PRO A 51 10.01 10.15 3.72
CA PRO A 51 10.55 10.56 2.43
C PRO A 51 11.36 9.43 1.78
N VAL A 52 11.40 9.47 0.45
CA VAL A 52 12.31 8.70 -0.41
C VAL A 52 13.01 9.66 -1.37
N VAL A 53 14.21 9.31 -1.81
CA VAL A 53 15.04 10.14 -2.71
C VAL A 53 15.47 9.36 -3.94
N PRO A 54 15.82 10.04 -5.05
CA PRO A 54 16.38 9.37 -6.22
C PRO A 54 17.55 8.46 -5.87
N GLY A 55 17.53 7.23 -6.37
CA GLY A 55 18.50 6.19 -6.05
C GLY A 55 18.01 5.18 -5.01
N ASP A 56 16.94 5.47 -4.26
CA ASP A 56 16.32 4.50 -3.36
C ASP A 56 15.62 3.37 -4.12
N GLU A 57 15.61 2.17 -3.53
CA GLU A 57 14.70 1.10 -3.90
C GLU A 57 13.64 0.91 -2.82
N VAL A 58 12.37 0.96 -3.21
CA VAL A 58 11.24 0.70 -2.32
C VAL A 58 10.68 -0.69 -2.59
N ALA A 59 10.65 -1.54 -1.57
CA ALA A 59 10.10 -2.88 -1.65
C ALA A 59 8.90 -3.04 -0.71
N VAL A 60 7.77 -3.55 -1.22
CA VAL A 60 6.56 -3.84 -0.44
C VAL A 60 6.25 -5.32 -0.55
N HIS A 61 6.02 -5.97 0.59
CA HIS A 61 5.62 -7.38 0.67
C HIS A 61 4.27 -7.53 1.37
N VAL A 62 3.38 -8.31 0.76
CA VAL A 62 2.10 -8.71 1.34
C VAL A 62 2.01 -10.23 1.38
N SER A 63 1.94 -10.78 2.59
CA SER A 63 1.85 -12.21 2.83
C SER A 63 0.68 -12.83 2.06
N GLY A 64 0.96 -13.89 1.28
CA GLY A 64 -0.05 -14.57 0.47
C GLY A 64 -0.40 -13.91 -0.87
N ILE A 65 0.14 -12.72 -1.17
CA ILE A 65 -0.06 -12.04 -2.46
C ILE A 65 1.26 -11.94 -3.24
N GLY A 66 2.30 -11.36 -2.66
CA GLY A 66 3.60 -11.24 -3.32
C GLY A 66 4.42 -10.04 -2.87
N SER A 67 5.48 -9.77 -3.62
CA SER A 67 6.37 -8.62 -3.42
C SER A 67 6.40 -7.72 -4.66
N LEU A 68 6.45 -6.41 -4.43
CA LEU A 68 6.68 -5.38 -5.45
C LEU A 68 7.94 -4.61 -5.06
N ALA A 69 8.90 -4.49 -5.98
CA ALA A 69 10.08 -3.62 -5.82
C ALA A 69 10.06 -2.56 -6.92
N ASN A 70 10.30 -1.31 -6.54
CA ASN A 70 10.29 -0.18 -7.47
C ASN A 70 11.46 0.78 -7.17
N PRO A 71 12.34 1.06 -8.16
CA PRO A 71 13.39 2.05 -8.00
C PRO A 71 12.82 3.47 -8.06
N VAL A 72 13.33 4.36 -7.22
CA VAL A 72 13.03 5.79 -7.24
C VAL A 72 14.00 6.46 -8.21
N VAL A 73 13.49 6.87 -9.35
CA VAL A 73 14.26 7.58 -10.38
C VAL A 73 14.12 9.09 -10.20
N GLY A 74 15.21 9.82 -10.47
CA GLY A 74 15.16 11.28 -10.56
C GLY A 74 14.32 11.75 -11.75
N ARG A 75 13.81 12.97 -11.67
CA ARG A 75 13.09 13.64 -12.76
C ARG A 75 14.06 14.23 -13.78
#